data_AF-A0A7V9GH43-F1
#
_entry.id   AF-A0A7V9GH43-F1
#
_cell.length_a   1.000
_cell.length_b   1.000
_cell.length_c   1.000
_cell.angle_alpha   90.00
_cell.angle_beta   90.00
_cell.angle_gamma   90.00
#
_symmetry.space_group_name_H-M   'P 1'
#
loop_
_entity.id
_entity.type
_entity.pdbx_description
1 polymer ?
#
loop_
_entity_poly.entity_id
_entity_poly.type
_entity_poly.pdbx_seq_one_letter_code
_entity_poly.pdbx_strand_id
1 'polypeptide(L)'
;MQRDDHLPEGPDVTGRPLTARSVLASVLLGSDPPRLPVRLLVSTTALFGIAEGTTRMALSRMAAAGELETGDGTYALTGRLLKRRRRQEASRAARTTPWPTDSDGRGPWRQAVVVADRRPAAERRALRDQMGAARLAEQREGVWLRP
;
A
#
# COMPACT_ATOMS: atom_id res chain seq x y z
N MET A 1 -28.17 -4.79 -47.37
CA MET A 1 -27.09 -3.94 -46.81
C MET A 1 -27.23 -3.99 -45.29
N GLN A 2 -26.78 -5.08 -44.67
CA GLN A 2 -26.82 -5.30 -43.22
C GLN A 2 -25.44 -4.91 -42.70
N ARG A 3 -25.36 -3.91 -41.82
CA ARG A 3 -24.13 -3.53 -41.14
C ARG A 3 -23.97 -4.45 -39.94
N ASP A 4 -22.95 -5.31 -39.98
CA ASP A 4 -22.43 -6.01 -38.82
C ASP A 4 -21.78 -5.00 -37.87
N ASP A 5 -22.52 -4.59 -36.84
CA ASP A 5 -21.96 -3.90 -35.67
C ASP A 5 -21.29 -4.95 -34.78
N HIS A 6 -20.04 -5.29 -35.12
CA HIS A 6 -19.14 -5.99 -34.20
C HIS A 6 -18.56 -4.96 -33.22
N LEU A 7 -19.24 -4.77 -32.07
CA LEU A 7 -18.66 -4.10 -30.91
C LEU A 7 -17.50 -4.95 -30.38
N PRO A 8 -16.31 -4.37 -30.13
CA PRO A 8 -15.19 -5.12 -29.58
C PRO A 8 -15.56 -5.60 -28.17
N GLU A 9 -15.52 -6.92 -27.98
CA GLU A 9 -15.63 -7.51 -26.65
C GLU A 9 -14.59 -6.84 -25.73
N GLY A 10 -15.08 -6.20 -24.67
CA GLY A 10 -14.22 -5.64 -23.63
C GLY A 10 -13.32 -6.75 -23.06
N PRO A 11 -12.15 -6.42 -22.49
CA PRO A 11 -11.22 -7.41 -21.97
C PRO A 11 -11.97 -8.34 -21.02
N ASP A 12 -11.92 -9.64 -21.30
CA ASP A 12 -12.51 -10.67 -20.46
C ASP A 12 -11.85 -10.62 -19.07
N VAL A 13 -12.51 -9.94 -18.13
CA VAL A 13 -12.15 -9.93 -16.72
C VAL A 13 -12.71 -11.19 -16.08
N THR A 14 -12.46 -12.37 -16.65
CA THR A 14 -12.53 -13.64 -15.92
C THR A 14 -11.33 -13.69 -14.97
N GLY A 15 -11.40 -12.80 -13.97
CA GLY A 15 -10.37 -12.54 -13.00
C GLY A 15 -9.95 -13.82 -12.29
N ARG A 16 -8.64 -14.03 -12.21
CA ARG A 16 -8.02 -15.11 -11.45
C ARG A 16 -8.74 -15.30 -10.11
N PRO A 17 -9.19 -16.52 -9.75
CA PRO A 17 -9.92 -16.74 -8.51
C PRO A 17 -9.13 -16.23 -7.30
N LEU A 18 -9.81 -15.52 -6.41
CA LEU A 18 -9.20 -14.94 -5.23
C LEU A 18 -8.62 -16.04 -4.33
N THR A 19 -7.36 -15.89 -3.96
CA THR A 19 -6.71 -16.83 -3.04
C THR A 19 -7.14 -16.56 -1.60
N ALA A 20 -7.12 -17.59 -0.75
CA ALA A 20 -7.38 -17.43 0.68
C ALA A 20 -6.50 -16.36 1.32
N ARG A 21 -5.21 -16.34 0.96
CA ARG A 21 -4.25 -15.35 1.43
C ARG A 21 -4.65 -13.92 1.03
N SER A 22 -5.05 -13.68 -0.22
CA SER A 22 -5.44 -12.34 -0.67
C SER A 22 -6.73 -11.87 -0.01
N VAL A 23 -7.71 -12.76 0.19
CA VAL A 23 -8.95 -12.41 0.90
C VAL A 23 -8.64 -12.08 2.36
N LEU A 24 -7.92 -12.95 3.07
CA LEU A 24 -7.54 -12.74 4.47
C LEU A 24 -6.75 -11.45 4.66
N ALA A 25 -5.76 -11.20 3.79
CA ALA A 25 -4.98 -9.97 3.81
C ALA A 25 -5.89 -8.75 3.62
N SER A 26 -6.78 -8.75 2.61
CA SER A 26 -7.70 -7.64 2.35
C SER A 26 -8.66 -7.39 3.50
N VAL A 27 -9.20 -8.44 4.13
CA VAL A 27 -10.14 -8.31 5.25
C VAL A 27 -9.46 -7.72 6.49
N LEU A 28 -8.28 -8.23 6.85
CA LEU A 28 -7.49 -7.67 7.96
C LEU A 28 -6.95 -6.27 7.63
N LEU A 29 -6.69 -5.98 6.36
CA LEU A 29 -6.39 -4.62 5.89
C LEU A 29 -7.62 -3.70 5.96
N GLY A 30 -8.84 -4.22 5.88
CA GLY A 30 -10.06 -3.42 5.99
C GLY A 30 -10.50 -3.15 7.43
N SER A 31 -10.03 -3.92 8.40
CA SER A 31 -10.48 -3.82 9.79
C SER A 31 -9.66 -2.81 10.61
N ASP A 32 -10.34 -2.11 11.51
CA ASP A 32 -9.75 -1.25 12.54
C ASP A 32 -10.29 -1.67 13.93
N PRO A 33 -9.46 -2.28 14.80
CA PRO A 33 -8.04 -2.62 14.59
C PRO A 33 -7.84 -3.76 13.57
N PRO A 34 -6.63 -3.93 12.99
CA PRO A 34 -6.32 -4.97 12.00
C PRO A 34 -6.15 -6.37 12.64
N ARG A 35 -7.09 -6.76 13.50
CA ARG A 35 -7.13 -7.99 14.29
C ARG A 35 -8.54 -8.55 14.26
N LEU A 36 -8.70 -9.82 13.89
CA LEU A 36 -10.00 -10.48 13.85
C LEU A 36 -9.93 -11.90 14.43
N PRO A 37 -11.03 -12.39 15.05
CA PRO A 37 -11.11 -13.77 15.52
C PRO A 37 -11.17 -14.74 14.34
N VAL A 38 -10.60 -15.94 14.51
CA VAL A 38 -10.55 -16.99 13.46
C VAL A 38 -11.91 -17.27 12.86
N ARG A 39 -12.96 -17.34 13.69
CA ARG A 39 -14.33 -17.62 13.23
C ARG A 39 -14.81 -16.62 12.16
N LEU A 40 -14.46 -15.34 12.32
CA LEU A 40 -14.87 -14.29 11.41
C LEU A 40 -14.06 -14.35 10.10
N LEU A 41 -12.77 -14.66 10.21
CA LEU A 41 -11.92 -14.87 9.05
C LEU A 41 -12.40 -16.06 8.21
N VAL A 42 -12.74 -17.18 8.85
CA VAL A 42 -13.33 -18.35 8.20
C VAL A 42 -14.65 -18.00 7.52
N SER A 43 -15.59 -17.36 8.25
CA SER A 43 -16.88 -16.98 7.67
C SER A 43 -16.74 -16.03 6.49
N THR A 44 -15.81 -15.07 6.55
CA THR A 44 -15.59 -14.13 5.44
C THR A 44 -14.97 -14.83 4.24
N THR A 45 -13.99 -15.73 4.41
CA THR A 45 -13.42 -16.48 3.29
C THR A 45 -14.42 -17.43 2.62
N ALA A 46 -15.38 -17.95 3.39
CA ALA A 46 -16.44 -18.80 2.85
C ALA A 46 -17.33 -18.06 1.84
N LEU A 47 -17.52 -16.74 1.98
CA LEU A 47 -18.24 -15.90 1.00
C LEU A 47 -17.56 -15.90 -0.39
N PHE A 48 -16.29 -16.28 -0.45
CA PHE A 48 -15.51 -16.40 -1.68
C PHE A 48 -15.31 -17.85 -2.12
N GLY A 49 -16.07 -18.80 -1.55
CA GLY A 49 -15.97 -20.22 -1.89
C GLY A 49 -14.71 -20.92 -1.35
N ILE A 50 -14.02 -20.33 -0.36
CA ILE A 50 -12.83 -20.92 0.23
C ILE A 50 -13.22 -21.79 1.42
N ALA A 51 -12.84 -23.07 1.36
CA ALA A 51 -13.06 -24.02 2.45
C ALA A 51 -12.30 -23.65 3.74
N GLU A 52 -12.90 -23.96 4.89
CA GLU A 52 -12.33 -23.65 6.20
C GLU A 52 -10.89 -24.18 6.38
N GLY A 53 -10.64 -25.44 5.98
CA GLY A 53 -9.31 -26.04 6.06
C GLY A 53 -8.26 -25.24 5.26
N THR A 54 -8.63 -24.77 4.06
CA THR A 54 -7.80 -23.90 3.22
C THR A 54 -7.53 -22.57 3.91
N THR A 55 -8.52 -21.97 4.56
CA THR A 55 -8.36 -20.72 5.31
C THR A 55 -7.41 -20.90 6.50
N ARG A 56 -7.57 -21.95 7.30
CA ARG A 56 -6.70 -22.23 8.45
C ARG A 56 -5.25 -22.51 8.02
N MET A 57 -5.07 -23.27 6.94
CA MET A 57 -3.76 -23.52 6.35
C MET A 57 -3.11 -22.23 5.85
N ALA A 58 -3.87 -21.35 5.20
CA ALA A 58 -3.36 -20.04 4.75
C ALA A 58 -2.96 -19.14 5.92
N LEU A 59 -3.78 -19.08 6.97
CA LEU A 59 -3.46 -18.33 8.21
C LEU A 59 -2.18 -18.82 8.86
N SER A 60 -2.00 -20.14 8.98
CA SER A 60 -0.78 -20.74 9.52
C SER A 60 0.44 -20.39 8.67
N ARG A 61 0.35 -20.49 7.34
CA ARG A 61 1.45 -20.10 6.43
C ARG A 61 1.78 -18.63 6.50
N MET A 62 0.77 -17.76 6.60
CA MET A 62 0.99 -16.32 6.74
C MET A 62 1.65 -15.97 8.08
N ALA A 63 1.26 -16.63 9.16
CA ALA A 63 1.92 -16.47 10.46
C ALA A 63 3.38 -16.95 10.42
N ALA A 64 3.65 -18.13 9.83
CA ALA A 64 5.00 -18.64 9.65
C ALA A 64 5.89 -17.72 8.77
N ALA A 65 5.29 -17.01 7.82
CA ALA A 65 5.96 -16.01 6.99
C ALA A 65 6.16 -14.65 7.70
N GLY A 66 5.72 -14.50 8.95
CA GLY A 66 5.83 -13.24 9.71
C GLY A 66 4.88 -12.15 9.26
N GLU A 67 3.79 -12.51 8.60
CA GLU A 67 2.78 -11.58 8.09
C GLU A 67 1.66 -11.33 9.09
N LEU A 68 1.40 -12.34 9.93
CA LEU A 68 0.39 -12.32 10.96
C LEU A 68 1.00 -12.71 12.31
N GLU A 69 0.50 -12.10 13.37
CA GLU A 69 0.65 -12.58 14.75
C GLU A 69 -0.63 -13.27 15.18
N THR A 70 -0.50 -14.34 15.97
CA THR A 70 -1.63 -15.07 16.56
C THR A 70 -1.61 -14.97 18.08
N GLY A 71 -2.78 -14.77 18.68
CA GLY A 71 -2.96 -14.71 20.14
C GLY A 71 -4.45 -14.67 20.49
N ASP A 72 -4.84 -15.36 21.56
CA ASP A 72 -6.23 -15.42 22.07
C ASP A 72 -7.27 -15.80 21.00
N GLY A 73 -6.93 -16.72 20.11
CA GLY A 73 -7.83 -17.15 19.02
C GLY A 73 -8.06 -16.10 17.92
N THR A 74 -7.23 -15.05 17.88
CA THR A 74 -7.25 -13.99 16.87
C THR A 74 -6.00 -14.01 16.01
N TYR A 75 -6.11 -13.46 14.80
CA TYR A 75 -4.98 -13.14 13.94
C TYR A 75 -4.94 -11.63 13.69
N ALA A 76 -3.74 -11.06 13.78
CA ALA A 76 -3.50 -9.64 13.55
C ALA A 76 -2.41 -9.45 12.50
N LEU A 77 -2.56 -8.45 11.62
CA LEU A 77 -1.50 -8.06 10.70
C LEU A 77 -0.32 -7.47 11.48
N THR A 78 0.90 -7.95 11.19
CA THR A 78 2.12 -7.45 11.81
C THR A 78 3.20 -7.06 10.77
N GLY A 79 4.32 -6.55 11.27
CA GLY A 79 5.59 -6.55 10.56
C GLY A 79 5.65 -5.66 9.32
N ARG A 80 6.29 -6.18 8.27
CA ARG A 80 6.56 -5.46 7.01
C ARG A 80 5.30 -5.05 6.27
N LEU A 81 4.23 -5.84 6.35
CA LEU A 81 2.98 -5.56 5.63
C LEU A 81 2.24 -4.36 6.23
N LEU A 82 2.17 -4.24 7.56
CA LEU A 82 1.57 -3.09 8.21
C LEU A 82 2.36 -1.79 7.95
N LYS A 83 3.69 -1.87 7.89
CA LYS A 83 4.57 -0.74 7.51
C LYS A 83 4.36 -0.32 6.04
N ARG A 84 4.20 -1.29 5.13
CA ARG A 84 3.91 -1.03 3.71
C ARG A 84 2.50 -0.44 3.53
N ARG A 85 1.51 -0.95 4.26
CA ARG A 85 0.13 -0.44 4.31
C ARG A 85 0.10 1.04 4.67
N ARG A 86 0.68 1.43 5.81
CA ARG A 86 0.71 2.85 6.23
C ARG A 86 1.30 3.77 5.17
N ARG A 87 2.35 3.31 4.46
CA ARG A 87 2.97 4.06 3.37
C ARG A 87 2.06 4.15 2.13
N GLN A 88 1.36 3.06 1.78
CA GLN A 88 0.42 3.04 0.66
C GLN A 88 -0.84 3.85 0.95
N GLU A 89 -1.43 3.73 2.13
CA GLU A 89 -2.58 4.52 2.57
C GLU A 89 -2.23 6.00 2.63
N ALA A 90 -1.09 6.38 3.23
CA ALA A 90 -0.61 7.76 3.20
C ALA A 90 -0.38 8.26 1.76
N SER A 91 0.06 7.38 0.86
CA SER A 91 0.26 7.74 -0.54
C SER A 91 -1.05 7.91 -1.31
N ARG A 92 -2.04 7.04 -1.06
CA ARG A 92 -3.37 6.99 -1.69
C ARG A 92 -4.31 8.06 -1.17
N ALA A 93 -4.27 8.33 0.14
CA ALA A 93 -5.06 9.37 0.75
C ALA A 93 -4.74 10.74 0.16
N ALA A 94 -3.52 10.90 -0.42
CA ALA A 94 -3.09 12.04 -1.21
C ALA A 94 -3.58 13.38 -0.64
N ARG A 95 -3.59 13.50 0.69
CA ARG A 95 -4.19 14.63 1.39
C ARG A 95 -3.37 15.86 1.02
N THR A 96 -3.93 16.67 0.12
CA THR A 96 -3.40 17.97 -0.27
C THR A 96 -4.19 19.03 0.45
N THR A 97 -3.50 20.07 0.91
CA THR A 97 -4.15 21.34 1.22
C THR A 97 -4.26 22.16 -0.06
N PRO A 98 -5.24 23.08 -0.18
CA PRO A 98 -5.18 24.13 -1.18
C PRO A 98 -3.79 24.79 -1.14
N TRP A 99 -3.16 24.97 -2.30
CA TRP A 99 -1.86 25.63 -2.36
C TRP A 99 -2.09 27.14 -2.28
N PRO A 100 -1.60 27.82 -1.23
CA PRO A 100 -1.77 29.27 -1.14
C PRO A 100 -0.94 29.94 -2.23
N THR A 101 -1.57 30.78 -3.04
CA THR A 101 -0.92 31.56 -4.09
C THR A 101 -1.02 33.06 -3.81
N ASP A 102 0.02 33.81 -4.18
CA ASP A 102 -0.03 35.27 -4.25
C ASP A 102 -0.91 35.75 -5.44
N SER A 103 -1.02 37.06 -5.61
CA SER A 103 -1.78 37.69 -6.70
C SER A 103 -1.30 37.28 -8.10
N ASP A 104 -0.06 36.83 -8.21
CA ASP A 104 0.59 36.46 -9.47
C ASP A 104 0.55 34.93 -9.68
N GLY A 105 -0.20 34.20 -8.83
CA GLY A 105 -0.37 32.76 -8.93
C GLY A 105 0.81 31.94 -8.39
N ARG A 106 1.74 32.55 -7.65
CA ARG A 106 2.90 31.86 -7.08
C ARG A 106 2.63 31.43 -5.65
N GLY A 107 2.91 30.17 -5.34
CA GLY A 107 2.82 29.65 -3.98
C GLY A 107 4.18 29.33 -3.36
N PRO A 108 4.21 29.09 -2.04
CA PRO A 108 5.43 28.78 -1.33
C PRO A 108 5.98 27.43 -1.78
N TRP A 109 7.31 27.34 -1.79
CA TRP A 109 8.07 26.10 -1.98
C TRP A 109 8.89 25.81 -0.73
N ARG A 110 8.98 24.52 -0.38
CA ARG A 110 9.92 24.05 0.64
C ARG A 110 11.19 23.58 -0.04
N GLN A 111 12.31 24.13 0.41
CA GLN A 111 13.64 23.74 -0.05
C GLN A 111 14.42 23.09 1.09
N ALA A 112 15.02 21.93 0.83
CA ALA A 112 15.98 21.29 1.71
C ALA A 112 17.35 21.28 1.02
N VAL A 113 18.37 21.79 1.72
CA VAL A 113 19.76 21.86 1.24
C VAL A 113 20.61 20.95 2.11
N VAL A 114 21.36 20.05 1.48
CA VAL A 114 22.35 19.22 2.15
C VAL A 114 23.63 20.03 2.34
N VAL A 115 24.07 20.21 3.59
CA VAL A 115 25.25 21.02 3.95
C VAL A 115 26.50 20.16 4.22
N ALA A 116 26.44 18.85 3.97
CA ALA A 116 27.56 17.94 4.23
C ALA A 116 28.50 17.78 3.01
N ASP A 117 29.79 18.00 3.21
CA ASP A 117 30.81 18.04 2.15
C ASP A 117 31.03 16.70 1.42
N ARG A 118 31.08 15.57 2.15
CA ARG A 118 31.24 14.23 1.57
C ARG A 118 30.47 13.18 2.35
N ARG A 119 29.72 12.35 1.62
CA ARG A 119 28.99 11.20 2.18
C ARG A 119 29.32 9.93 1.42
N PRO A 120 29.48 8.79 2.12
CA PRO A 120 29.56 7.47 1.49
C PRO A 120 28.40 7.23 0.52
N ALA A 121 28.64 6.40 -0.51
CA ALA A 121 27.63 6.09 -1.53
C ALA A 121 26.33 5.53 -0.92
N ALA A 122 26.43 4.71 0.12
CA ALA A 122 25.29 4.13 0.84
C ALA A 122 24.44 5.21 1.52
N GLU A 123 25.06 6.19 2.19
CA GLU A 123 24.35 7.30 2.83
C GLU A 123 23.69 8.23 1.82
N ARG A 124 24.35 8.50 0.68
CA ARG A 124 23.74 9.25 -0.41
C ARG A 124 22.50 8.54 -0.94
N ARG A 125 22.58 7.22 -1.14
CA ARG A 125 21.43 6.42 -1.59
C ARG A 125 20.30 6.45 -0.57
N ALA A 126 20.61 6.25 0.72
CA ALA A 126 19.64 6.30 1.80
C ALA A 126 18.95 7.68 1.88
N LEU A 127 19.70 8.78 1.70
CA LEU A 127 19.10 10.12 1.63
C LEU A 127 18.13 10.24 0.45
N ARG A 128 18.53 9.82 -0.76
CA ARG A 128 17.63 9.92 -1.93
C ARG A 128 16.34 9.13 -1.70
N ASP A 129 16.44 7.95 -1.11
CA ASP A 129 15.27 7.13 -0.78
C ASP A 129 14.37 7.84 0.26
N GLN A 130 14.95 8.52 1.26
CA GLN A 130 14.23 9.31 2.26
C GLN A 130 13.56 10.56 1.66
N MET A 131 14.28 11.32 0.82
CA MET A 131 13.76 12.52 0.17
C MET A 131 12.62 12.18 -0.81
N GLY A 132 12.77 11.11 -1.58
CA GLY A 132 11.70 10.59 -2.43
C GLY A 132 10.48 10.15 -1.63
N ALA A 133 10.67 9.50 -0.48
CA ALA A 133 9.56 9.15 0.42
C ALA A 133 8.85 10.39 1.01
N ALA A 134 9.58 11.49 1.21
CA ALA A 134 9.04 12.79 1.63
C ALA A 134 8.46 13.63 0.47
N ARG A 135 8.47 13.09 -0.76
CA ARG A 135 8.00 13.72 -2.01
C ARG A 135 8.75 15.00 -2.36
N LEU A 136 10.05 15.07 -2.05
CA LEU A 136 10.91 16.11 -2.62
C LEU A 136 11.55 15.61 -3.91
N ALA A 137 11.65 16.50 -4.89
CA ALA A 137 12.39 16.29 -6.13
C ALA A 137 13.77 16.94 -6.03
N GLU A 138 14.80 16.28 -6.58
CA GLU A 138 16.15 16.84 -6.65
C GLU A 138 16.22 17.83 -7.82
N GLN A 139 16.45 19.11 -7.51
CA GLN A 139 16.60 20.15 -8.54
C GLN A 139 18.04 20.19 -9.07
N ARG A 140 19.00 20.00 -8.17
CA ARG A 140 20.43 19.86 -8.42
C ARG A 140 21.05 19.10 -7.25
N GLU A 141 22.29 18.66 -7.38
CA GLU A 141 22.96 17.88 -6.34
C GLU A 141 22.84 18.55 -4.97
N GLY A 142 22.23 17.83 -4.02
CA GLY A 142 22.06 18.30 -2.65
C GLY A 142 20.96 19.34 -2.43
N VAL A 143 20.20 19.74 -3.45
CA VAL A 143 19.05 20.66 -3.33
C VAL A 143 17.76 19.97 -3.74
N TRP A 144 16.83 19.95 -2.80
CA TRP A 144 15.56 19.22 -2.91
C TRP A 144 14.39 20.17 -2.71
N LEU A 145 13.36 20.03 -3.53
CA LEU A 145 12.20 20.94 -3.57
C LEU A 145 10.88 20.17 -3.53
N ARG A 146 9.87 20.80 -2.94
CA ARG A 146 8.46 20.46 -3.13
C ARG A 146 7.56 21.67 -2.88
N PRO A 147 6.35 21.70 -3.43
CA PRO A 147 5.30 22.58 -2.94
C PRO A 147 4.99 22.31 -1.45
#